data_AF-A0AAT9J334-F1
#
_entry.id   AF-A0AAT9J334-F1
#
_cell.length_a   1.000
_cell.length_b   1.000
_cell.length_c   1.000
_cell.angle_alpha   90.00
_cell.angle_beta   90.00
_cell.angle_gamma   90.00
#
_symmetry.space_group_name_H-M   'P 1'
#
loop_
_entity.id
_entity.type
_entity.pdbx_description
1 polymer ?
#
loop_
_entity_poly.entity_id
_entity_poly.type
_entity_poly.pdbx_seq_one_letter_code
_entity_poly.pdbx_strand_id
1 'polypeptide(L)'
;MAAAFGRSRPNSEKVKSGQYRVLGPLIDFQSVNRTDVAEVKKLYGEIGEALKRDNPDGDFVYSICAWGSADVRAWGKNVGNLSRTSDDLTPSWGRMLTNFDSAATRALYAKPGTWNDPDMLFVGHGDFDEHHLTEAKSHFALWAMINAPLIIGYDLRKAPKELMDIFGNADIIAIDQDGAGNQAVLAYDTDDVQIFVKTLGTDPAHKAVAIFNRGDVARDVNLTAAHLKYATDGNIRLKDLWTKATLPDFKGDVKLRVEPRQTLIFDAQGTHALAGGTYLSEVPGRVNPAVDGVVVPQADPYIHRMVNPWGGTYGRGDLPMYAGWGGAQADTTPYGRSLQVGGQVFASGLGVLAGSRLEVRLAGERRFEARVGIDDSTLNPSQSVTFFIYGDGKLLKTSKPLRFGQAPELLTADVMGVKILELVARPGGVSSVQPTTVTWGDAALLK
;
A
#
# COMPACT_ATOMS: atom_id res chain seq x y z
N MET A 1 17.78 -19.70 -5.54
CA MET A 1 17.89 -20.68 -6.65
C MET A 1 17.73 -19.88 -7.93
N ALA A 2 18.80 -19.79 -8.75
CA ALA A 2 18.87 -18.88 -9.89
C ALA A 2 17.80 -19.22 -10.94
N ALA A 3 17.10 -18.20 -11.45
CA ALA A 3 16.27 -18.29 -12.64
C ALA A 3 17.16 -18.60 -13.86
N ALA A 4 17.49 -19.88 -14.03
CA ALA A 4 18.02 -20.40 -15.28
C ALA A 4 16.86 -20.53 -16.27
N PHE A 5 16.31 -19.39 -16.71
CA PHE A 5 15.62 -19.38 -18.00
C PHE A 5 16.67 -19.74 -19.04
N GLY A 6 16.56 -20.94 -19.61
CA GLY A 6 17.38 -21.39 -20.72
C GLY A 6 17.26 -20.39 -21.87
N ARG A 7 18.19 -19.44 -21.94
CA ARG A 7 18.28 -18.47 -23.03
C ARG A 7 18.71 -19.22 -24.28
N SER A 8 17.73 -19.75 -25.02
CA SER A 8 17.90 -20.02 -26.44
C SER A 8 18.21 -18.68 -27.09
N ARG A 9 19.50 -18.38 -27.27
CA ARG A 9 19.94 -17.12 -27.89
C ARG A 9 19.35 -17.06 -29.30
N PRO A 10 19.07 -15.86 -29.86
CA PRO A 10 18.59 -15.73 -31.25
C PRO A 10 19.44 -16.48 -32.29
N ASN A 11 20.72 -16.73 -31.98
CA ASN A 11 21.66 -17.45 -32.84
C ASN A 11 21.86 -18.93 -32.49
N SER A 12 21.08 -19.49 -31.56
CA SER A 12 21.15 -20.91 -31.20
C SER A 12 20.75 -21.80 -32.38
N GLU A 13 21.33 -22.99 -32.46
CA GLU A 13 21.05 -23.95 -33.53
C GLU A 13 19.56 -24.27 -33.66
N LYS A 14 18.86 -24.34 -32.52
CA LYS A 14 17.42 -24.60 -32.46
C LYS A 14 16.57 -23.45 -33.05
N VAL A 15 17.05 -22.21 -33.01
CA VAL A 15 16.39 -21.07 -33.68
C VAL A 15 16.73 -21.08 -35.17
N LYS A 16 18.00 -21.34 -35.52
CA LYS A 16 18.45 -21.41 -36.91
C LYS A 16 17.80 -22.56 -37.69
N SER A 17 17.49 -23.67 -37.03
CA SER A 17 16.82 -24.83 -37.62
C SER A 17 15.29 -24.68 -37.72
N GLY A 18 14.72 -23.55 -37.28
CA GLY A 18 13.28 -23.31 -37.30
C GLY A 18 12.48 -24.05 -36.22
N GLN A 19 13.14 -24.78 -35.31
CA GLN A 19 12.48 -25.45 -34.20
C GLN A 19 11.91 -24.48 -33.16
N TYR A 20 12.49 -23.27 -33.06
CA TYR A 20 11.98 -22.20 -32.18
C TYR A 20 11.91 -20.87 -32.93
N ARG A 21 10.85 -20.11 -32.67
CA ARG A 21 10.70 -18.72 -33.12
C ARG A 21 11.29 -17.78 -32.06
N VAL A 22 12.07 -16.79 -32.50
CA VAL A 22 12.47 -15.68 -31.62
C VAL A 22 11.25 -14.80 -31.38
N LEU A 23 10.86 -14.65 -30.11
CA LEU A 23 9.91 -13.63 -29.67
C LEU A 23 10.69 -12.60 -28.85
N GLY A 24 10.40 -11.31 -29.09
CA GLY A 24 10.88 -10.25 -28.21
C GLY A 24 10.27 -10.41 -26.81
N PRO A 25 10.91 -9.87 -25.77
CA PRO A 25 10.34 -9.96 -24.43
C PRO A 25 9.07 -9.10 -24.36
N LEU A 26 7.98 -9.64 -23.80
CA LEU A 26 6.76 -8.86 -23.54
C LEU A 26 6.97 -7.85 -22.40
N ILE A 27 7.86 -8.17 -21.46
CA ILE A 27 8.30 -7.29 -20.38
C ILE A 27 9.73 -6.86 -20.66
N ASP A 28 9.94 -5.56 -20.85
CA ASP A 28 11.25 -4.97 -21.06
C ASP A 28 11.66 -4.17 -19.82
N PHE A 29 12.44 -4.81 -18.96
CA PHE A 29 12.95 -4.22 -17.72
C PHE A 29 13.84 -2.99 -17.93
N GLN A 30 14.37 -2.78 -19.13
CA GLN A 30 15.19 -1.61 -19.43
C GLN A 30 14.38 -0.44 -19.98
N SER A 31 13.14 -0.69 -20.45
CA SER A 31 12.29 0.34 -21.01
C SER A 31 10.82 0.00 -20.87
N VAL A 32 10.14 0.65 -19.92
CA VAL A 32 8.69 0.49 -19.69
C VAL A 32 7.87 0.73 -20.96
N ASN A 33 8.29 1.69 -21.81
CA ASN A 33 7.59 2.02 -23.06
C ASN A 33 7.67 0.91 -24.12
N ARG A 34 8.57 -0.08 -23.96
CA ARG A 34 8.67 -1.27 -24.82
C ARG A 34 7.95 -2.49 -24.22
N THR A 35 7.43 -2.39 -23.00
CA THR A 35 6.64 -3.45 -22.36
C THR A 35 5.23 -3.47 -22.94
N ASP A 36 4.79 -4.63 -23.42
CA ASP A 36 3.42 -4.85 -23.89
C ASP A 36 2.51 -5.22 -22.71
N VAL A 37 2.07 -4.19 -21.99
CA VAL A 37 1.17 -4.34 -20.83
C VAL A 37 -0.10 -5.10 -21.18
N ALA A 38 -0.66 -4.86 -22.37
CA ALA A 38 -1.91 -5.46 -22.80
C ALA A 38 -1.76 -6.96 -23.03
N GLU A 39 -0.70 -7.38 -23.73
CA GLU A 39 -0.45 -8.81 -23.98
C GLU A 39 -0.05 -9.56 -22.69
N VAL A 40 0.75 -8.94 -21.80
CA VAL A 40 1.07 -9.55 -20.49
C VAL A 40 -0.21 -9.80 -19.69
N LYS A 41 -1.07 -8.78 -19.55
CA LYS A 41 -2.36 -8.90 -18.88
C LYS A 41 -3.22 -9.99 -19.52
N LYS A 42 -3.25 -10.06 -20.86
CA LYS A 42 -4.02 -11.07 -21.59
C LYS A 42 -3.54 -12.49 -21.28
N LEU A 43 -2.23 -12.76 -21.30
CA LEU A 43 -1.69 -14.09 -21.02
C LEU A 43 -2.00 -14.57 -19.58
N TYR A 44 -1.84 -13.70 -18.59
CA TYR A 44 -2.27 -14.01 -17.22
C TYR A 44 -3.79 -14.21 -17.13
N GLY A 45 -4.57 -13.41 -17.88
CA GLY A 45 -6.02 -13.55 -17.99
C GLY A 45 -6.46 -14.89 -18.58
N GLU A 46 -5.80 -15.39 -19.62
CA GLU A 46 -6.09 -16.68 -20.25
C GLU A 46 -5.91 -17.85 -19.27
N ILE A 47 -4.88 -17.79 -18.41
CA ILE A 47 -4.70 -18.77 -17.33
C ILE A 47 -5.83 -18.65 -16.31
N GLY A 48 -6.21 -17.43 -15.90
CA GLY A 48 -7.32 -17.20 -14.99
C GLY A 48 -8.65 -17.76 -15.52
N GLU A 49 -8.94 -17.56 -16.80
CA GLU A 49 -10.13 -18.11 -17.45
C GLU A 49 -10.07 -19.64 -17.60
N ALA A 50 -8.89 -20.21 -17.87
CA ALA A 50 -8.69 -21.65 -17.87
C ALA A 50 -8.93 -22.26 -16.48
N LEU A 51 -8.41 -21.64 -15.42
CA LEU A 51 -8.64 -22.08 -14.04
C LEU A 51 -10.12 -22.03 -13.66
N LYS A 52 -10.86 -20.97 -14.03
CA LYS A 52 -12.31 -20.90 -13.81
C LYS A 52 -13.08 -21.99 -14.54
N ARG A 53 -12.65 -22.35 -15.76
CA ARG A 53 -13.30 -23.37 -16.58
C ARG A 53 -13.01 -24.78 -16.07
N ASP A 54 -11.75 -25.06 -15.71
CA ASP A 54 -11.26 -26.42 -15.49
C ASP A 54 -11.12 -26.77 -13.99
N ASN A 55 -11.12 -25.78 -13.09
CA ASN A 55 -11.19 -25.93 -11.63
C ASN A 55 -12.22 -24.95 -11.01
N PRO A 56 -13.52 -25.12 -11.34
CA PRO A 56 -14.56 -24.16 -10.96
C PRO A 56 -14.82 -24.08 -9.45
N ASP A 57 -14.37 -25.07 -8.68
CA ASP A 57 -14.50 -25.09 -7.21
C ASP A 57 -13.57 -24.06 -6.55
N GLY A 58 -12.60 -23.52 -7.29
CA GLY A 58 -11.78 -22.40 -6.84
C GLY A 58 -10.75 -22.75 -5.75
N ASP A 59 -10.44 -24.04 -5.57
CA ASP A 59 -9.44 -24.50 -4.59
C ASP A 59 -8.01 -24.30 -5.11
N PHE A 60 -7.63 -23.04 -5.30
CA PHE A 60 -6.28 -22.63 -5.65
C PHE A 60 -6.04 -21.17 -5.25
N VAL A 61 -4.77 -20.82 -5.08
CA VAL A 61 -4.31 -19.43 -5.01
C VAL A 61 -3.56 -19.13 -6.29
N TYR A 62 -4.04 -18.16 -7.07
CA TYR A 62 -3.35 -17.75 -8.30
C TYR A 62 -2.37 -16.62 -8.01
N SER A 63 -1.08 -16.96 -7.89
CA SER A 63 0.00 -15.98 -7.70
C SER A 63 0.57 -15.49 -9.03
N ILE A 64 0.52 -14.18 -9.27
CA ILE A 64 1.06 -13.51 -10.45
C ILE A 64 2.50 -13.08 -10.16
N CYS A 65 3.44 -13.65 -10.90
CA CYS A 65 4.86 -13.34 -10.79
C CYS A 65 5.34 -12.50 -12.00
N ALA A 66 4.84 -11.27 -12.08
CA ALA A 66 5.24 -10.29 -13.09
C ALA A 66 6.26 -9.26 -12.55
N TRP A 67 6.84 -9.51 -11.36
CA TRP A 67 7.91 -8.70 -10.76
C TRP A 67 7.61 -7.20 -10.61
N GLY A 68 6.35 -6.82 -10.38
CA GLY A 68 5.92 -5.41 -10.36
C GLY A 68 5.76 -4.77 -11.74
N SER A 69 6.28 -5.42 -12.78
CA SER A 69 6.29 -4.93 -14.16
C SER A 69 4.91 -4.97 -14.81
N ALA A 70 4.85 -4.37 -16.00
CA ALA A 70 3.63 -4.30 -16.82
C ALA A 70 2.41 -3.70 -16.09
N ASP A 71 2.64 -2.80 -15.13
CA ASP A 71 1.60 -2.20 -14.28
C ASP A 71 0.68 -3.24 -13.59
N VAL A 72 1.25 -4.35 -13.14
CA VAL A 72 0.49 -5.43 -12.49
C VAL A 72 -0.32 -4.93 -11.29
N ARG A 73 0.08 -3.84 -10.65
CA ARG A 73 -0.69 -3.12 -9.63
C ARG A 73 -2.11 -2.76 -10.10
N ALA A 74 -2.26 -2.26 -11.32
CA ALA A 74 -3.55 -1.79 -11.84
C ALA A 74 -4.51 -2.95 -12.14
N TRP A 75 -4.00 -4.07 -12.65
CA TRP A 75 -4.84 -5.14 -13.19
C TRP A 75 -4.73 -6.52 -12.52
N GLY A 76 -3.66 -6.79 -11.76
CA GLY A 76 -3.40 -8.10 -11.13
C GLY A 76 -4.56 -8.59 -10.27
N LYS A 77 -5.16 -7.68 -9.50
CA LYS A 77 -6.38 -7.90 -8.69
C LYS A 77 -7.61 -8.43 -9.44
N ASN A 78 -7.64 -8.25 -10.77
CA ASN A 78 -8.77 -8.71 -11.59
C ASN A 78 -8.56 -10.15 -12.10
N VAL A 79 -7.35 -10.69 -11.92
CA VAL A 79 -6.92 -11.95 -12.53
C VAL A 79 -6.45 -12.96 -11.49
N GLY A 80 -5.65 -12.53 -10.51
CA GLY A 80 -5.05 -13.39 -9.49
C GLY A 80 -5.28 -12.91 -8.06
N ASN A 81 -4.79 -13.69 -7.12
CA ASN A 81 -4.91 -13.45 -5.68
C ASN A 81 -3.65 -12.83 -5.06
N LEU A 82 -2.49 -13.04 -5.67
CA LEU A 82 -1.23 -12.42 -5.25
C LEU A 82 -0.60 -11.78 -6.47
N SER A 83 0.09 -10.66 -6.30
CA SER A 83 0.81 -10.00 -7.40
C SER A 83 2.14 -9.47 -6.91
N ARG A 84 3.23 -10.03 -7.46
CA ARG A 84 4.59 -9.59 -7.17
C ARG A 84 4.75 -8.10 -7.45
N THR A 85 5.33 -7.35 -6.51
CA THR A 85 5.49 -5.89 -6.62
C THR A 85 6.89 -5.44 -7.03
N SER A 86 7.85 -6.37 -7.07
CA SER A 86 9.25 -6.14 -7.43
C SER A 86 9.93 -7.39 -7.97
N ASP A 87 11.15 -7.21 -8.50
CA ASP A 87 12.13 -8.27 -8.73
C ASP A 87 12.39 -9.14 -7.48
N ASP A 88 13.16 -10.22 -7.63
CA ASP A 88 13.38 -11.22 -6.58
C ASP A 88 14.13 -10.67 -5.36
N LEU A 89 13.64 -11.01 -4.16
CA LEU A 89 14.31 -10.71 -2.90
C LEU A 89 15.60 -11.54 -2.78
N THR A 90 16.59 -11.00 -2.10
CA THR A 90 17.83 -11.68 -1.70
C THR A 90 18.05 -11.45 -0.21
N PRO A 91 18.85 -12.29 0.48
CA PRO A 91 19.01 -12.21 1.94
C PRO A 91 19.98 -11.08 2.36
N SER A 92 19.74 -9.86 1.86
CA SER A 92 20.45 -8.65 2.27
C SER A 92 19.47 -7.55 2.67
N TRP A 93 19.85 -6.74 3.65
CA TRP A 93 19.03 -5.67 4.21
C TRP A 93 18.55 -4.68 3.14
N GLY A 94 19.48 -4.19 2.32
CA GLY A 94 19.16 -3.22 1.27
C GLY A 94 18.19 -3.77 0.21
N ARG A 95 18.26 -5.08 -0.08
CA ARG A 95 17.31 -5.70 -1.00
C ARG A 95 15.94 -5.86 -0.36
N MET A 96 15.88 -6.27 0.91
CA MET A 96 14.62 -6.32 1.68
C MET A 96 13.94 -4.96 1.71
N LEU A 97 14.66 -3.87 1.98
CA LEU A 97 14.09 -2.52 1.94
C LEU A 97 13.50 -2.18 0.56
N THR A 98 14.18 -2.54 -0.53
CA THR A 98 13.70 -2.28 -1.90
C THR A 98 12.39 -3.02 -2.18
N ASN A 99 12.34 -4.31 -1.83
CA ASN A 99 11.15 -5.15 -2.00
C ASN A 99 10.00 -4.66 -1.12
N PHE A 100 10.26 -4.38 0.15
CA PHE A 100 9.27 -3.88 1.10
C PHE A 100 8.68 -2.54 0.63
N ASP A 101 9.53 -1.58 0.27
CA ASP A 101 9.08 -0.26 -0.18
C ASP A 101 8.26 -0.31 -1.48
N SER A 102 8.46 -1.33 -2.32
CA SER A 102 7.64 -1.54 -3.53
C SER A 102 6.16 -1.86 -3.23
N ALA A 103 5.88 -2.41 -2.04
CA ALA A 103 4.54 -2.80 -1.59
C ALA A 103 3.97 -1.89 -0.49
N ALA A 104 4.82 -1.29 0.34
CA ALA A 104 4.43 -0.51 1.52
C ALA A 104 3.48 0.66 1.22
N THR A 105 3.56 1.24 0.01
CA THR A 105 2.70 2.35 -0.45
C THR A 105 1.50 1.88 -1.27
N ARG A 106 1.19 0.59 -1.30
CA ARG A 106 0.11 0.01 -2.12
C ARG A 106 -1.09 -0.43 -1.30
N ALA A 107 -1.34 0.19 -0.15
CA ALA A 107 -2.41 -0.21 0.78
C ALA A 107 -3.78 -0.29 0.11
N LEU A 108 -4.13 0.65 -0.79
CA LEU A 108 -5.40 0.64 -1.52
C LEU A 108 -5.50 -0.46 -2.60
N TYR A 109 -4.41 -1.20 -2.89
CA TYR A 109 -4.38 -2.29 -3.87
C TYR A 109 -4.39 -3.67 -3.22
N ALA A 110 -4.34 -3.73 -1.89
CA ALA A 110 -4.52 -4.94 -1.10
C ALA A 110 -5.90 -4.95 -0.46
N LYS A 111 -6.63 -6.06 -0.60
CA LYS A 111 -7.94 -6.28 0.01
C LYS A 111 -8.25 -7.78 0.05
N PRO A 112 -9.23 -8.24 0.85
CA PRO A 112 -9.62 -9.64 0.86
C PRO A 112 -9.81 -10.22 -0.55
N GLY A 113 -9.02 -11.25 -0.86
CA GLY A 113 -8.99 -11.93 -2.16
C GLY A 113 -7.84 -11.54 -3.08
N THR A 114 -7.11 -10.44 -2.82
CA THR A 114 -5.98 -9.97 -3.63
C THR A 114 -4.94 -9.20 -2.79
N TRP A 115 -3.67 -9.60 -2.84
CA TRP A 115 -2.61 -9.06 -1.99
C TRP A 115 -1.37 -8.63 -2.78
N ASN A 116 -0.70 -7.59 -2.29
CA ASN A 116 0.61 -7.17 -2.77
C ASN A 116 1.65 -8.18 -2.28
N ASP A 117 2.47 -8.71 -3.18
CA ASP A 117 3.50 -9.71 -2.86
C ASP A 117 4.90 -9.10 -3.01
N PRO A 118 5.55 -8.67 -1.91
CA PRO A 118 6.94 -8.21 -1.91
C PRO A 118 7.97 -9.36 -1.95
N ASP A 119 7.55 -10.58 -2.27
CA ASP A 119 8.32 -11.84 -2.32
C ASP A 119 8.43 -12.58 -0.98
N MET A 120 9.01 -13.79 -1.01
CA MET A 120 9.07 -14.75 0.10
C MET A 120 9.86 -14.26 1.33
N LEU A 121 9.63 -14.86 2.49
CA LEU A 121 10.42 -14.63 3.70
C LEU A 121 11.82 -15.27 3.60
N PHE A 122 12.87 -14.46 3.70
CA PHE A 122 14.27 -14.89 3.81
C PHE A 122 14.79 -15.00 5.26
N VAL A 123 13.89 -14.96 6.26
CA VAL A 123 14.24 -15.23 7.66
C VAL A 123 14.99 -16.57 7.74
N GLY A 124 16.16 -16.56 8.37
CA GLY A 124 17.10 -17.68 8.46
C GLY A 124 18.26 -17.63 7.45
N HIS A 125 18.35 -16.61 6.60
CA HIS A 125 19.43 -16.49 5.62
C HIS A 125 20.10 -15.12 5.67
N GLY A 126 21.42 -15.07 5.47
CA GLY A 126 22.20 -13.84 5.31
C GLY A 126 21.96 -12.84 6.45
N ASP A 127 21.55 -11.62 6.09
CA ASP A 127 21.28 -10.54 7.07
C ASP A 127 20.05 -10.82 7.98
N PHE A 128 19.38 -11.97 7.86
CA PHE A 128 18.18 -12.34 8.62
C PHE A 128 18.31 -13.71 9.33
N ASP A 129 19.53 -14.19 9.55
CA ASP A 129 19.80 -15.48 10.19
C ASP A 129 19.71 -15.45 11.73
N GLU A 130 20.01 -16.57 12.39
CA GLU A 130 19.99 -16.71 13.84
C GLU A 130 21.02 -15.82 14.58
N HIS A 131 21.98 -15.24 13.87
CA HIS A 131 22.93 -14.27 14.41
C HIS A 131 22.48 -12.81 14.20
N HIS A 132 21.44 -12.60 13.39
CA HIS A 132 20.85 -11.30 13.04
C HIS A 132 19.35 -11.26 13.37
N LEU A 133 18.99 -11.67 14.59
CA LEU A 133 17.59 -11.81 15.01
C LEU A 133 16.79 -10.50 15.00
N THR A 134 17.44 -9.35 15.14
CA THR A 134 16.78 -8.04 15.07
C THR A 134 16.23 -7.80 13.67
N GLU A 135 17.07 -7.97 12.65
CA GLU A 135 16.72 -7.88 11.25
C GLU A 135 15.69 -8.96 10.86
N ALA A 136 15.87 -10.19 11.34
CA ALA A 136 14.94 -11.30 11.10
C ALA A 136 13.52 -10.99 11.63
N LYS A 137 13.43 -10.44 12.85
CA LYS A 137 12.16 -9.97 13.45
C LYS A 137 11.56 -8.82 12.65
N SER A 138 12.37 -7.85 12.23
CA SER A 138 11.90 -6.73 11.40
C SER A 138 11.33 -7.21 10.08
N HIS A 139 12.03 -8.11 9.37
CA HIS A 139 11.54 -8.68 8.11
C HIS A 139 10.15 -9.33 8.27
N PHE A 140 9.98 -10.17 9.30
CA PHE A 140 8.70 -10.83 9.58
C PHE A 140 7.58 -9.85 9.97
N ALA A 141 7.85 -8.92 10.90
CA ALA A 141 6.88 -7.95 11.36
C ALA A 141 6.41 -7.00 10.24
N LEU A 142 7.33 -6.55 9.39
CA LEU A 142 7.03 -5.67 8.27
C LEU A 142 6.13 -6.35 7.25
N TRP A 143 6.43 -7.61 6.87
CA TRP A 143 5.58 -8.40 5.98
C TRP A 143 4.15 -8.54 6.53
N ALA A 144 4.02 -8.88 7.81
CA ALA A 144 2.73 -9.02 8.47
C ALA A 144 1.92 -7.71 8.52
N MET A 145 2.59 -6.57 8.73
CA MET A 145 1.93 -5.26 8.76
C MET A 145 1.35 -4.88 7.39
N ILE A 146 1.99 -5.29 6.28
CA ILE A 146 1.55 -4.93 4.94
C ILE A 146 0.66 -5.99 4.26
N ASN A 147 0.25 -7.03 4.99
CA ASN A 147 -0.53 -8.17 4.49
C ASN A 147 0.18 -8.91 3.34
N ALA A 148 1.51 -8.98 3.43
CA ALA A 148 2.30 -9.72 2.47
C ALA A 148 2.09 -11.23 2.69
N PRO A 149 2.09 -12.05 1.63
CA PRO A 149 2.05 -13.50 1.79
C PRO A 149 3.23 -13.99 2.65
N LEU A 150 2.95 -14.65 3.77
CA LEU A 150 3.98 -15.19 4.68
C LEU A 150 4.52 -16.54 4.18
N ILE A 151 5.17 -16.54 3.01
CA ILE A 151 5.75 -17.74 2.38
C ILE A 151 7.17 -17.95 2.90
N ILE A 152 7.39 -18.99 3.70
CA ILE A 152 8.70 -19.29 4.31
C ILE A 152 9.67 -19.87 3.28
N GLY A 153 10.79 -19.17 3.05
CA GLY A 153 11.88 -19.59 2.16
C GLY A 153 13.00 -20.40 2.84
N TYR A 154 12.73 -21.00 4.00
CA TYR A 154 13.72 -21.68 4.85
C TYR A 154 13.42 -23.17 5.05
N ASP A 155 14.45 -24.01 5.22
CA ASP A 155 14.30 -25.43 5.55
C ASP A 155 13.94 -25.61 7.02
N LEU A 156 12.64 -25.68 7.33
CA LEU A 156 12.12 -25.76 8.70
C LEU A 156 12.67 -26.95 9.52
N ARG A 157 13.17 -28.02 8.88
CA ARG A 157 13.80 -29.15 9.59
C ARG A 157 15.10 -28.75 10.29
N LYS A 158 15.68 -27.61 9.90
CA LYS A 158 16.94 -27.07 10.41
C LYS A 158 16.74 -25.78 11.21
N ALA A 159 15.50 -25.30 11.35
CA ALA A 159 15.23 -24.02 11.99
C ALA A 159 15.57 -24.12 13.49
N PRO A 160 16.51 -23.29 14.00
CA PRO A 160 16.73 -23.20 15.43
C PRO A 160 15.51 -22.56 16.10
N LYS A 161 15.44 -22.69 17.42
CA LYS A 161 14.27 -22.29 18.21
C LYS A 161 13.93 -20.80 17.98
N GLU A 162 14.94 -19.95 17.88
CA GLU A 162 14.81 -18.51 17.73
C GLU A 162 14.10 -18.14 16.44
N LEU A 163 14.37 -18.84 15.33
CA LEU A 163 13.65 -18.62 14.07
C LEU A 163 12.23 -19.19 14.12
N MET A 164 12.05 -20.35 14.77
CA MET A 164 10.71 -20.91 15.00
C MET A 164 9.84 -19.98 15.86
N ASP A 165 10.41 -19.29 16.84
CA ASP A 165 9.71 -18.30 17.65
C ASP A 165 9.29 -17.08 16.82
N ILE A 166 10.07 -16.70 15.80
CA ILE A 166 9.69 -15.64 14.84
C ILE A 166 8.53 -16.14 13.96
N PHE A 167 8.72 -17.25 13.26
CA PHE A 167 7.70 -17.81 12.36
C PHE A 167 6.39 -18.18 13.07
N GLY A 168 6.48 -18.58 14.34
CA GLY A 168 5.36 -19.03 15.16
C GLY A 168 4.74 -17.95 16.04
N ASN A 169 5.11 -16.67 15.91
CA ASN A 169 4.53 -15.61 16.73
C ASN A 169 3.07 -15.35 16.35
N ALA A 170 2.16 -16.04 17.05
CA ALA A 170 0.72 -16.01 16.78
C ALA A 170 0.10 -14.61 16.81
N ASP A 171 0.58 -13.69 17.65
CA ASP A 171 0.03 -12.34 17.72
C ASP A 171 0.36 -11.53 16.45
N ILE A 172 1.57 -11.68 15.89
CA ILE A 172 1.97 -10.99 14.66
C ILE A 172 1.30 -11.64 13.44
N ILE A 173 1.16 -12.97 13.43
CA ILE A 173 0.38 -13.68 12.39
C ILE A 173 -1.08 -13.22 12.43
N ALA A 174 -1.66 -13.00 13.62
CA ALA A 174 -3.02 -12.48 13.74
C ALA A 174 -3.16 -11.06 13.17
N ILE A 175 -2.11 -10.23 13.24
CA ILE A 175 -2.07 -8.95 12.52
C ILE A 175 -2.14 -9.19 11.02
N ASP A 176 -1.30 -10.05 10.45
CA ASP A 176 -1.31 -10.38 9.02
C ASP A 176 -2.68 -10.90 8.55
N GLN A 177 -3.26 -11.83 9.32
CA GLN A 177 -4.49 -12.55 9.02
C GLN A 177 -5.77 -11.83 9.48
N ASP A 178 -5.69 -10.55 9.86
CA ASP A 178 -6.85 -9.77 10.30
C ASP A 178 -7.96 -9.75 9.22
N GLY A 179 -9.18 -10.09 9.65
CA GLY A 179 -10.32 -10.31 8.74
C GLY A 179 -10.84 -9.06 8.04
N ALA A 180 -10.49 -7.85 8.50
CA ALA A 180 -10.82 -6.63 7.77
C ALA A 180 -9.97 -6.49 6.51
N GLY A 181 -8.80 -7.16 6.47
CA GLY A 181 -7.92 -7.17 5.32
C GLY A 181 -7.31 -5.81 4.98
N ASN A 182 -7.18 -4.93 5.97
CA ASN A 182 -6.53 -3.64 5.80
C ASN A 182 -5.02 -3.84 5.76
N GLN A 183 -4.35 -3.46 4.68
CA GLN A 183 -2.90 -3.26 4.69
C GLN A 183 -2.55 -2.02 5.54
N ALA A 184 -1.43 -2.03 6.27
CA ALA A 184 -0.99 -0.85 7.01
C ALA A 184 -0.71 0.36 6.10
N VAL A 185 -0.98 1.56 6.63
CA VAL A 185 -0.70 2.84 5.99
C VAL A 185 0.45 3.55 6.70
N LEU A 186 1.28 4.25 5.93
CA LEU A 186 2.38 5.07 6.45
C LEU A 186 1.82 6.32 7.15
N ALA A 187 2.01 6.39 8.46
CA ALA A 187 1.73 7.59 9.26
C ALA A 187 2.93 8.55 9.31
N TYR A 188 4.14 8.02 9.15
CA TYR A 188 5.39 8.76 9.13
C TYR A 188 6.41 8.05 8.22
N ASP A 189 7.16 8.80 7.41
CA ASP A 189 8.18 8.25 6.52
C ASP A 189 9.37 9.20 6.37
N THR A 190 10.57 8.73 6.74
CA THR A 190 11.88 9.31 6.39
C THR A 190 12.84 8.22 5.92
N ASP A 191 14.07 8.61 5.57
CA ASP A 191 15.13 7.64 5.30
C ASP A 191 15.49 6.80 6.54
N ASP A 192 15.42 7.39 7.73
CA ASP A 192 15.76 6.74 9.00
C ASP A 192 14.63 5.87 9.57
N VAL A 193 13.41 6.40 9.62
CA VAL A 193 12.30 5.81 10.40
C VAL A 193 11.00 5.82 9.63
N GLN A 194 10.23 4.74 9.78
CA GLN A 194 8.85 4.65 9.33
C GLN A 194 7.92 4.30 10.49
N ILE A 195 6.70 4.85 10.46
CA ILE A 195 5.60 4.43 11.34
C ILE A 195 4.46 3.94 10.47
N PHE A 196 4.11 2.66 10.63
CA PHE A 196 2.99 2.01 9.96
C PHE A 196 1.84 1.82 10.93
N VAL A 197 0.62 2.11 10.47
CA VAL A 197 -0.61 1.96 11.26
C VAL A 197 -1.62 1.15 10.48
N LYS A 198 -2.16 0.11 11.11
CA LYS A 198 -3.17 -0.79 10.53
C LYS A 198 -4.38 -0.83 11.43
N THR A 199 -5.55 -0.47 10.92
CA THR A 199 -6.82 -0.66 11.66
C THR A 199 -7.22 -2.12 11.61
N LEU A 200 -7.52 -2.69 12.78
CA LEU A 200 -7.86 -4.11 12.95
C LEU A 200 -9.37 -4.28 13.10
N GLY A 201 -9.92 -5.35 12.51
CA GLY A 201 -11.34 -5.63 12.54
C GLY A 201 -12.21 -4.46 12.06
N THR A 202 -13.34 -4.24 12.73
CA THR A 202 -14.31 -3.20 12.37
C THR A 202 -14.29 -1.98 13.30
N ASP A 203 -13.39 -1.97 14.29
CA ASP A 203 -13.31 -0.90 15.28
C ASP A 203 -12.12 0.03 14.98
N PRO A 204 -12.34 1.29 14.56
CA PRO A 204 -11.26 2.23 14.32
C PRO A 204 -10.47 2.60 15.59
N ALA A 205 -10.91 2.17 16.78
CA ALA A 205 -10.18 2.30 18.04
C ALA A 205 -9.15 1.17 18.31
N HIS A 206 -9.13 0.12 17.47
CA HIS A 206 -8.20 -1.01 17.59
C HIS A 206 -7.25 -1.04 16.39
N LYS A 207 -5.95 -0.91 16.65
CA LYS A 207 -4.92 -0.82 15.61
C LYS A 207 -3.71 -1.69 15.93
N ALA A 208 -2.98 -2.10 14.90
CA ALA A 208 -1.57 -2.47 15.01
C ALA A 208 -0.68 -1.31 14.58
N VAL A 209 0.46 -1.16 15.24
CA VAL A 209 1.43 -0.09 14.97
C VAL A 209 2.82 -0.70 14.87
N ALA A 210 3.55 -0.39 13.81
CA ALA A 210 4.96 -0.74 13.70
C ALA A 210 5.82 0.51 13.56
N ILE A 211 6.86 0.61 14.38
CA ILE A 211 7.87 1.67 14.33
C ILE A 211 9.16 1.02 13.88
N PHE A 212 9.58 1.36 12.67
CA PHE A 212 10.68 0.71 11.98
C PHE A 212 11.87 1.66 11.86
N ASN A 213 12.99 1.33 12.49
CA ASN A 213 14.28 1.96 12.24
C ASN A 213 14.95 1.27 11.05
N ARG A 214 15.08 1.98 9.94
CA ARG A 214 15.66 1.50 8.67
C ARG A 214 17.18 1.53 8.68
N GLY A 215 17.74 2.42 9.50
CA GLY A 215 19.15 2.74 9.55
C GLY A 215 19.96 1.87 10.51
N ASP A 216 21.25 2.19 10.57
CA ASP A 216 22.26 1.52 11.39
C ASP A 216 22.54 2.25 12.73
N VAL A 217 21.79 3.31 13.02
CA VAL A 217 21.91 4.09 14.26
C VAL A 217 20.59 4.10 14.99
N ALA A 218 20.62 3.88 16.30
CA ALA A 218 19.44 3.92 17.14
C ALA A 218 18.77 5.31 17.14
N ARG A 219 17.44 5.32 17.26
CA ARG A 219 16.59 6.52 17.16
C ARG A 219 15.62 6.61 18.33
N ASP A 220 15.43 7.83 18.81
CA ASP A 220 14.33 8.16 19.72
C ASP A 220 13.14 8.63 18.89
N VAL A 221 12.06 7.85 18.90
CA VAL A 221 10.85 8.08 18.11
C VAL A 221 9.71 8.50 19.02
N ASN A 222 9.03 9.60 18.71
CA ASN A 222 7.77 9.98 19.36
C ASN A 222 6.60 9.39 18.55
N LEU A 223 5.88 8.44 19.13
CA LEU A 223 4.61 7.97 18.59
C LEU A 223 3.50 8.87 19.13
N THR A 224 2.81 9.57 18.24
CA THR A 224 1.76 10.53 18.61
C THR A 224 0.36 9.95 18.39
N ALA A 225 -0.62 10.45 19.16
CA ALA A 225 -2.04 10.16 18.95
C ALA A 225 -2.48 10.51 17.52
N ALA A 226 -1.92 11.56 16.92
CA ALA A 226 -2.19 11.96 15.55
C ALA A 226 -1.73 10.91 14.51
N HIS A 227 -0.56 10.26 14.72
CA HIS A 227 -0.13 9.15 13.86
C HIS A 227 -1.15 8.01 13.86
N LEU A 228 -1.76 7.76 15.03
CA LEU A 228 -2.75 6.71 15.23
C LEU A 228 -4.18 7.14 14.85
N LYS A 229 -4.40 8.42 14.54
CA LYS A 229 -5.74 9.02 14.39
C LYS A 229 -6.60 8.81 15.64
N TYR A 230 -5.98 8.88 16.81
CA TYR A 230 -6.64 8.89 18.11
C TYR A 230 -6.79 10.33 18.65
N ALA A 231 -7.77 10.52 19.54
CA ALA A 231 -7.96 11.75 20.27
C ALA A 231 -6.74 12.03 21.18
N THR A 232 -6.26 13.27 21.19
CA THR A 232 -5.03 13.66 21.89
C THR A 232 -5.16 13.62 23.42
N ASP A 233 -6.36 13.80 23.94
CA ASP A 233 -6.71 13.73 25.37
C ASP A 233 -7.19 12.33 25.80
N GLY A 234 -7.37 11.43 24.84
CA GLY A 234 -7.71 10.03 25.05
C GLY A 234 -6.53 9.21 25.58
N ASN A 235 -6.83 8.22 26.42
CA ASN A 235 -5.83 7.27 26.90
C ASN A 235 -5.48 6.27 25.80
N ILE A 236 -4.20 6.04 25.55
CA ILE A 236 -3.69 5.11 24.54
C ILE A 236 -2.90 4.01 25.26
N ARG A 237 -3.23 2.76 24.95
CA ARG A 237 -2.54 1.57 25.45
C ARG A 237 -1.79 0.90 24.33
N LEU A 238 -0.56 0.47 24.61
CA LEU A 238 0.26 -0.33 23.69
C LEU A 238 0.67 -1.65 24.36
N LYS A 239 0.48 -2.77 23.65
CA LYS A 239 1.01 -4.08 24.01
C LYS A 239 2.02 -4.52 22.97
N ASP A 240 3.27 -4.70 23.39
CA ASP A 240 4.37 -5.16 22.55
C ASP A 240 4.14 -6.62 22.12
N LEU A 241 4.17 -6.89 20.82
CA LEU A 241 3.87 -8.23 20.29
C LEU A 241 5.08 -9.17 20.26
N TRP A 242 6.28 -8.69 20.54
CA TRP A 242 7.46 -9.51 20.77
C TRP A 242 7.57 -9.91 22.24
N THR A 243 7.55 -8.93 23.15
CA THR A 243 7.77 -9.16 24.58
C THR A 243 6.49 -9.51 25.34
N LYS A 244 5.33 -9.27 24.72
CA LYS A 244 3.98 -9.42 25.32
C LYS A 244 3.70 -8.42 26.45
N ALA A 245 4.62 -7.52 26.74
CA ALA A 245 4.47 -6.52 27.78
C ALA A 245 3.49 -5.42 27.34
N THR A 246 2.65 -4.97 28.29
CA THR A 246 1.85 -3.75 28.11
C THR A 246 2.64 -2.58 28.66
N LEU A 247 2.84 -1.55 27.84
CA LEU A 247 3.51 -0.32 28.26
C LEU A 247 2.56 0.52 29.14
N PRO A 248 3.08 1.45 29.96
CA PRO A 248 2.24 2.43 30.64
C PRO A 248 1.36 3.18 29.65
N ASP A 249 0.07 3.30 29.96
CA ASP A 249 -0.85 4.06 29.13
C ASP A 249 -0.39 5.53 29.07
N PHE A 250 -0.61 6.19 27.93
CA PHE A 250 -0.21 7.59 27.71
C PHE A 250 -1.31 8.40 27.01
N LYS A 251 -1.13 9.73 26.97
CA LYS A 251 -1.97 10.67 26.23
C LYS A 251 -1.08 11.55 25.36
N GLY A 252 -1.57 11.97 24.20
CA GLY A 252 -0.82 12.84 23.29
C GLY A 252 0.30 12.11 22.55
N ASP A 253 1.37 11.71 23.23
CA ASP A 253 2.53 11.05 22.65
C ASP A 253 3.33 10.22 23.67
N VAL A 254 4.16 9.29 23.15
CA VAL A 254 5.13 8.51 23.93
C VAL A 254 6.45 8.44 23.17
N LYS A 255 7.56 8.65 23.89
CA LYS A 255 8.92 8.48 23.35
C LYS A 255 9.38 7.04 23.51
N LEU A 256 9.81 6.44 22.41
CA LEU A 256 10.29 5.06 22.33
C LEU A 256 11.68 5.02 21.70
N ARG A 257 12.59 4.25 22.30
CA ARG A 257 13.92 3.98 21.73
C ARG A 257 13.80 2.81 20.76
N VAL A 258 14.27 3.00 19.53
CA VAL A 258 14.30 1.95 18.49
C VAL A 258 15.74 1.73 18.06
N GLU A 259 16.25 0.54 18.33
CA GLU A 259 17.61 0.13 18.00
C GLU A 259 17.83 0.02 16.47
N PRO A 260 19.08 -0.02 15.98
CA PRO A 260 19.37 -0.15 14.56
C PRO A 260 18.61 -1.32 13.94
N ARG A 261 18.01 -1.10 12.77
CA ARG A 261 17.28 -2.14 12.01
C ARG A 261 16.11 -2.79 12.76
N GLN A 262 15.73 -2.27 13.93
CA GLN A 262 14.68 -2.84 14.77
C GLN A 262 13.29 -2.35 14.33
N THR A 263 12.31 -3.25 14.44
CA THR A 263 10.89 -2.92 14.34
C THR A 263 10.23 -3.20 15.68
N LEU A 264 9.79 -2.14 16.37
CA LEU A 264 8.82 -2.29 17.47
C LEU A 264 7.44 -2.48 16.86
N ILE A 265 6.66 -3.44 17.35
CA ILE A 265 5.31 -3.71 16.85
C ILE A 265 4.35 -3.91 18.02
N PHE A 266 3.23 -3.20 17.99
CA PHE A 266 2.27 -3.10 19.09
C PHE A 266 0.84 -3.38 18.62
N ASP A 267 0.07 -4.03 19.48
CA ASP A 267 -1.38 -3.88 19.54
C ASP A 267 -1.70 -2.58 20.29
N ALA A 268 -2.53 -1.73 19.69
CA ALA A 268 -2.83 -0.38 20.14
C ALA A 268 -4.33 -0.16 20.29
N GLN A 269 -4.73 0.33 21.46
CA GLN A 269 -6.11 0.65 21.80
C GLN A 269 -6.20 2.12 22.22
N GLY A 270 -7.22 2.84 21.76
CA GLY A 270 -7.39 4.25 22.09
C GLY A 270 -8.80 4.78 21.84
N THR A 271 -8.98 6.10 21.92
CA THR A 271 -10.22 6.76 21.48
C THR A 271 -10.02 7.28 20.07
N HIS A 272 -10.84 6.85 19.12
CA HIS A 272 -10.74 7.32 17.74
C HIS A 272 -11.00 8.83 17.61
N ALA A 273 -10.21 9.54 16.80
CA ALA A 273 -10.32 11.00 16.65
C ALA A 273 -11.61 11.44 15.94
N LEU A 274 -12.10 10.63 14.98
CA LEU A 274 -13.38 10.89 14.32
C LEU A 274 -14.50 10.15 15.05
N ALA A 275 -15.28 10.91 15.83
CA ALA A 275 -16.42 10.38 16.56
C ALA A 275 -17.49 9.83 15.60
N GLY A 276 -17.92 8.58 15.82
CA GLY A 276 -19.02 7.97 15.05
C GLY A 276 -18.68 7.65 13.59
N GLY A 277 -17.40 7.62 13.21
CA GLY A 277 -16.99 7.37 11.83
C GLY A 277 -15.58 6.82 11.68
N THR A 278 -15.18 6.64 10.43
CA THR A 278 -13.86 6.15 10.04
C THR A 278 -13.41 6.83 8.75
N TYR A 279 -12.14 7.22 8.66
CA TYR A 279 -11.58 7.73 7.41
C TYR A 279 -11.35 6.59 6.42
N LEU A 280 -11.56 6.82 5.12
CA LEU A 280 -11.33 5.78 4.11
C LEU A 280 -9.87 5.31 4.06
N SER A 281 -8.94 6.18 4.40
CA SER A 281 -7.52 5.83 4.51
C SER A 281 -7.19 4.92 5.69
N GLU A 282 -8.10 4.74 6.65
CA GLU A 282 -7.91 3.78 7.76
C GLU A 282 -8.43 2.39 7.44
N VAL A 283 -9.25 2.26 6.39
CA VAL A 283 -9.88 1.01 5.97
C VAL A 283 -9.55 0.70 4.50
N PRO A 284 -8.26 0.68 4.11
CA PRO A 284 -7.87 0.49 2.72
C PRO A 284 -8.38 -0.84 2.13
N GLY A 285 -8.59 -1.87 2.94
CA GLY A 285 -9.16 -3.15 2.50
C GLY A 285 -10.61 -3.06 2.00
N ARG A 286 -11.30 -1.94 2.25
CA ARG A 286 -12.64 -1.63 1.72
C ARG A 286 -12.61 -0.79 0.45
N VAL A 287 -11.47 -0.21 0.09
CA VAL A 287 -11.31 0.68 -1.06
C VAL A 287 -10.65 -0.08 -2.20
N ASN A 288 -11.19 0.05 -3.41
CA ASN A 288 -10.69 -0.58 -4.62
C ASN A 288 -10.51 0.47 -5.72
N PRO A 289 -9.27 0.79 -6.12
CA PRO A 289 -8.99 1.57 -7.32
C PRO A 289 -9.37 0.76 -8.56
N ALA A 290 -10.63 0.85 -9.00
CA ALA A 290 -11.12 0.18 -10.19
C ALA A 290 -10.49 0.78 -11.46
N VAL A 291 -10.29 2.09 -11.45
CA VAL A 291 -9.47 2.84 -12.42
C VAL A 291 -8.65 3.85 -11.59
N ASP A 292 -7.34 3.89 -11.78
CA ASP A 292 -6.42 4.73 -10.99
C ASP A 292 -6.09 6.09 -11.64
N GLY A 293 -6.52 6.31 -12.88
CA GLY A 293 -6.29 7.55 -13.63
C GLY A 293 -4.91 7.63 -14.29
N VAL A 294 -4.13 6.54 -14.27
CA VAL A 294 -2.83 6.48 -14.94
C VAL A 294 -3.03 6.35 -16.44
N VAL A 295 -2.66 7.38 -17.19
CA VAL A 295 -2.82 7.43 -18.67
C VAL A 295 -1.57 7.04 -19.43
N VAL A 296 -0.40 7.18 -18.81
CA VAL A 296 0.89 6.80 -19.40
C VAL A 296 1.66 5.98 -18.36
N PRO A 297 1.94 4.70 -18.65
CA PRO A 297 2.88 3.90 -17.89
C PRO A 297 4.19 4.62 -17.61
N GLN A 298 4.62 4.63 -16.35
CA GLN A 298 5.93 5.13 -15.96
C GLN A 298 6.77 3.96 -15.45
N ALA A 299 8.09 4.11 -15.40
CA ALA A 299 8.92 3.07 -14.78
C ALA A 299 8.48 2.83 -13.32
N ASP A 300 8.74 1.62 -12.82
CA ASP A 300 8.50 1.30 -11.41
C ASP A 300 9.14 2.36 -10.51
N PRO A 301 8.47 2.70 -9.38
CA PRO A 301 8.79 3.92 -8.73
C PRO A 301 10.22 3.92 -8.19
N TYR A 302 11.03 4.87 -8.63
CA TYR A 302 12.28 5.17 -7.94
C TYR A 302 11.92 5.98 -6.71
N ILE A 303 12.27 5.43 -5.55
CA ILE A 303 12.08 6.11 -4.27
C ILE A 303 13.38 6.84 -4.00
N HIS A 304 13.37 8.14 -4.24
CA HIS A 304 14.48 8.98 -3.84
C HIS A 304 14.25 9.41 -2.39
N ARG A 305 14.97 8.77 -1.46
CA ARG A 305 14.99 9.14 -0.05
C ARG A 305 16.06 10.22 0.16
N MET A 306 15.66 11.35 0.73
CA MET A 306 16.58 12.44 1.05
C MET A 306 17.29 12.13 2.37
N VAL A 307 18.61 12.26 2.40
CA VAL A 307 19.40 12.11 3.62
C VAL A 307 19.39 13.44 4.36
N ASN A 308 18.37 13.65 5.19
CA ASN A 308 18.27 14.80 6.08
C ASN A 308 18.79 14.43 7.48
N PRO A 309 19.37 15.38 8.24
CA PRO A 309 19.68 15.15 9.65
C PRO A 309 18.42 14.75 10.43
N TRP A 310 18.55 13.75 11.29
CA TRP A 310 17.45 13.29 12.13
C TRP A 310 16.86 14.43 12.98
N GLY A 311 15.55 14.70 12.80
CA GLY A 311 14.81 15.78 13.50
C GLY A 311 13.73 15.31 14.48
N GLY A 312 13.52 14.00 14.63
CA GLY A 312 12.39 13.42 15.38
C GLY A 312 11.16 13.16 14.50
N THR A 313 10.07 12.70 15.11
CA THR A 313 8.90 12.18 14.37
C THR A 313 7.61 12.98 14.54
N TYR A 314 7.70 14.24 14.94
CA TYR A 314 6.52 15.12 14.92
C TYR A 314 6.13 15.44 13.47
N GLY A 315 4.86 15.26 13.11
CA GLY A 315 4.38 15.42 11.75
C GLY A 315 4.47 14.13 10.92
N ARG A 316 4.68 14.27 9.60
CA ARG A 316 4.70 13.14 8.62
C ARG A 316 6.10 12.68 8.19
N GLY A 317 7.14 13.41 8.58
CA GLY A 317 8.51 13.17 8.13
C GLY A 317 8.82 13.81 6.78
N ASP A 318 9.98 13.48 6.25
CA ASP A 318 10.50 13.90 4.96
C ASP A 318 10.14 12.85 3.91
N LEU A 319 8.90 12.94 3.42
CA LEU A 319 8.34 11.99 2.47
C LEU A 319 9.26 11.84 1.26
N PRO A 320 9.65 10.61 0.89
CA PRO A 320 10.53 10.41 -0.24
C PRO A 320 9.85 10.84 -1.54
N MET A 321 10.64 11.26 -2.50
CA MET A 321 10.12 11.57 -3.83
C MET A 321 9.88 10.26 -4.57
N TYR A 322 8.60 9.98 -4.84
CA TYR A 322 8.18 8.85 -5.67
C TYR A 322 8.08 9.31 -7.13
N ALA A 323 9.01 8.87 -7.96
CA ALA A 323 8.87 8.99 -9.41
C ALA A 323 8.36 7.65 -9.95
N GLY A 324 7.14 7.57 -10.49
CA GLY A 324 6.57 6.31 -11.00
C GLY A 324 5.07 6.39 -11.27
N TRP A 325 4.41 5.24 -11.34
CA TRP A 325 3.04 5.05 -11.85
C TRP A 325 1.97 6.04 -11.39
N GLY A 326 2.08 6.67 -10.21
CA GLY A 326 1.09 7.64 -9.75
C GLY A 326 -0.26 6.98 -9.38
N GLY A 327 -0.22 5.81 -8.75
CA GLY A 327 -1.43 5.14 -8.27
C GLY A 327 -2.06 5.84 -7.05
N ALA A 328 -3.36 5.58 -6.82
CA ALA A 328 -4.09 6.01 -5.63
C ALA A 328 -3.33 5.73 -4.31
N GLN A 329 -3.36 6.68 -3.38
CA GLN A 329 -2.66 6.65 -2.09
C GLN A 329 -3.58 7.05 -0.93
N ALA A 330 -3.32 6.47 0.25
CA ALA A 330 -3.95 6.84 1.51
C ALA A 330 -3.12 7.94 2.20
N ASP A 331 -3.77 9.03 2.61
CA ASP A 331 -3.21 10.17 3.35
C ASP A 331 -2.06 10.95 2.67
N THR A 332 -1.74 10.63 1.43
CA THR A 332 -0.73 11.30 0.61
C THR A 332 -1.18 11.31 -0.86
N THR A 333 -0.60 12.18 -1.67
CA THR A 333 -0.87 12.19 -3.11
C THR A 333 -0.22 10.98 -3.78
N PRO A 334 -0.62 10.62 -5.03
CA PRO A 334 0.02 9.55 -5.79
C PRO A 334 1.55 9.64 -5.96
N TYR A 335 2.12 10.82 -5.69
CA TYR A 335 3.55 11.11 -5.79
C TYR A 335 4.19 11.37 -4.42
N GLY A 336 3.52 10.99 -3.33
CA GLY A 336 4.05 11.10 -1.97
C GLY A 336 4.09 12.52 -1.40
N ARG A 337 3.22 13.42 -1.87
CA ARG A 337 3.12 14.78 -1.32
C ARG A 337 1.96 14.86 -0.33
N SER A 338 2.05 15.77 0.65
CA SER A 338 0.92 16.06 1.54
C SER A 338 -0.34 16.41 0.75
N LEU A 339 -1.49 15.87 1.16
CA LEU A 339 -2.79 16.24 0.61
C LEU A 339 -3.07 17.71 0.92
N GLN A 340 -3.17 18.55 -0.10
CA GLN A 340 -3.40 19.98 0.06
C GLN A 340 -4.21 20.53 -1.10
N VAL A 341 -5.29 21.29 -0.83
CA VAL A 341 -6.14 21.89 -1.87
C VAL A 341 -6.36 23.36 -1.53
N GLY A 342 -5.94 24.26 -2.43
CA GLY A 342 -6.15 25.70 -2.24
C GLY A 342 -5.51 26.22 -0.95
N GLY A 343 -4.35 25.66 -0.58
CA GLY A 343 -3.64 25.95 0.67
C GLY A 343 -4.12 25.17 1.89
N GLN A 344 -5.31 24.55 1.87
CA GLN A 344 -5.82 23.75 2.99
C GLN A 344 -5.19 22.36 3.02
N VAL A 345 -4.49 22.02 4.11
CA VAL A 345 -3.83 20.72 4.31
C VAL A 345 -4.79 19.71 4.94
N PHE A 346 -4.74 18.46 4.48
CA PHE A 346 -5.54 17.35 4.99
C PHE A 346 -4.66 16.29 5.67
N ALA A 347 -5.00 15.96 6.92
CA ALA A 347 -4.33 14.89 7.67
C ALA A 347 -4.86 13.50 7.28
N SER A 348 -6.09 13.41 6.81
CA SER A 348 -6.67 12.17 6.29
C SER A 348 -7.25 12.36 4.90
N GLY A 349 -7.28 11.31 4.09
CA GLY A 349 -7.98 11.33 2.81
C GLY A 349 -7.37 10.38 1.79
N LEU A 350 -7.80 10.52 0.54
CA LEU A 350 -7.30 9.74 -0.58
C LEU A 350 -6.74 10.68 -1.66
N GLY A 351 -5.49 10.47 -2.04
CA GLY A 351 -4.87 11.13 -3.18
C GLY A 351 -4.99 10.26 -4.41
N VAL A 352 -5.49 10.81 -5.52
CA VAL A 352 -5.69 10.09 -6.78
C VAL A 352 -5.37 10.96 -7.98
N LEU A 353 -5.34 10.37 -9.18
CA LEU A 353 -5.28 11.11 -10.43
C LEU A 353 -6.69 11.36 -10.97
N ALA A 354 -6.86 12.46 -11.71
CA ALA A 354 -8.05 12.66 -12.52
C ALA A 354 -8.21 11.54 -13.56
N GLY A 355 -9.44 11.11 -13.79
CA GLY A 355 -9.78 9.92 -14.57
C GLY A 355 -9.96 8.67 -13.70
N SER A 356 -9.74 8.79 -12.39
CA SER A 356 -9.90 7.69 -11.44
C SER A 356 -11.36 7.39 -11.08
N ARG A 357 -11.57 6.13 -10.69
CA ARG A 357 -12.77 5.60 -10.07
C ARG A 357 -12.36 4.65 -8.95
N LEU A 358 -12.70 5.02 -7.72
CA LEU A 358 -12.55 4.17 -6.55
C LEU A 358 -13.91 3.57 -6.20
N GLU A 359 -13.94 2.27 -5.92
CA GLU A 359 -15.10 1.58 -5.35
C GLU A 359 -14.87 1.35 -3.86
N VAL A 360 -15.84 1.68 -3.03
CA VAL A 360 -15.75 1.55 -1.57
C VAL A 360 -16.89 0.67 -1.10
N ARG A 361 -16.55 -0.43 -0.42
CA ARG A 361 -17.53 -1.33 0.19
C ARG A 361 -18.11 -0.68 1.44
N LEU A 362 -19.43 -0.60 1.55
CA LEU A 362 -20.15 -0.11 2.72
C LEU A 362 -20.57 -1.25 3.66
N ALA A 363 -20.65 -0.95 4.95
CA ALA A 363 -20.95 -1.87 6.04
C ALA A 363 -22.07 -1.31 6.96
N GLY A 364 -23.02 -0.58 6.36
CA GLY A 364 -24.17 -0.01 7.07
C GLY A 364 -24.01 1.45 7.50
N GLU A 365 -22.98 2.15 7.01
CA GLU A 365 -22.84 3.59 7.21
C GLU A 365 -23.98 4.35 6.53
N ARG A 366 -24.29 5.54 7.07
CA ARG A 366 -25.43 6.36 6.64
C ARG A 366 -25.02 7.58 5.86
N ARG A 367 -23.81 8.10 6.09
CA ARG A 367 -23.31 9.28 5.41
C ARG A 367 -21.87 9.09 4.94
N PHE A 368 -21.60 9.55 3.74
CA PHE A 368 -20.26 9.80 3.25
C PHE A 368 -19.99 11.31 3.17
N GLU A 369 -18.77 11.71 3.49
CA GLU A 369 -18.30 13.09 3.46
C GLU A 369 -16.86 13.16 2.94
N ALA A 370 -16.56 14.15 2.09
CA ALA A 370 -15.19 14.48 1.68
C ALA A 370 -15.08 15.93 1.21
N ARG A 371 -13.91 16.53 1.38
CA ARG A 371 -13.52 17.82 0.80
C ARG A 371 -12.68 17.58 -0.44
N VAL A 372 -13.21 17.93 -1.61
CA VAL A 372 -12.61 17.58 -2.90
C VAL A 372 -12.01 18.78 -3.59
N GLY A 373 -10.95 18.54 -4.36
CA GLY A 373 -10.40 19.53 -5.26
C GLY A 373 -9.13 19.07 -5.97
N ILE A 374 -8.60 19.96 -6.80
CA ILE A 374 -7.31 19.75 -7.46
C ILE A 374 -6.22 20.00 -6.43
N ASP A 375 -5.33 19.02 -6.28
CA ASP A 375 -4.29 19.08 -5.27
C ASP A 375 -3.20 20.10 -5.66
N ASP A 376 -2.66 20.80 -4.68
CA ASP A 376 -1.63 21.82 -4.84
C ASP A 376 -0.32 21.21 -5.39
N SER A 377 -0.15 19.89 -5.29
CA SER A 377 0.97 19.16 -5.89
C SER A 377 0.80 18.82 -7.38
N THR A 378 -0.31 19.20 -8.03
CA THR A 378 -0.55 18.87 -9.43
C THR A 378 0.47 19.53 -10.36
N LEU A 379 0.94 18.79 -11.38
CA LEU A 379 1.76 19.35 -12.45
C LEU A 379 0.92 19.86 -13.63
N ASN A 380 -0.39 19.58 -13.63
CA ASN A 380 -1.32 20.04 -14.66
C ASN A 380 -2.41 20.97 -14.07
N PRO A 381 -2.08 22.26 -13.83
CA PRO A 381 -2.98 23.20 -13.16
C PRO A 381 -4.07 23.77 -14.08
N SER A 382 -3.99 23.55 -15.39
CA SER A 382 -4.92 24.14 -16.36
C SER A 382 -6.22 23.33 -16.51
N GLN A 383 -6.15 22.03 -16.26
CA GLN A 383 -7.28 21.11 -16.37
C GLN A 383 -8.26 21.31 -15.20
N SER A 384 -9.54 21.41 -15.51
CA SER A 384 -10.60 21.36 -14.50
C SER A 384 -10.99 19.92 -14.19
N VAL A 385 -11.46 19.62 -12.98
CA VAL A 385 -11.95 18.29 -12.60
C VAL A 385 -13.34 18.41 -11.96
N THR A 386 -14.24 17.49 -12.30
CA THR A 386 -15.56 17.35 -11.65
C THR A 386 -15.60 16.04 -10.88
N PHE A 387 -16.05 16.11 -9.62
CA PHE A 387 -16.13 14.97 -8.72
C PHE A 387 -17.57 14.46 -8.65
N PHE A 388 -17.72 13.14 -8.58
CA PHE A 388 -19.01 12.47 -8.53
C PHE A 388 -18.98 11.38 -7.45
N ILE A 389 -20.10 11.24 -6.77
CA ILE A 389 -20.37 10.16 -5.82
C ILE A 389 -21.56 9.37 -6.37
N TYR A 390 -21.37 8.08 -6.62
CA TYR A 390 -22.45 7.15 -6.96
C TYR A 390 -22.64 6.13 -5.85
N GLY A 391 -23.87 5.71 -5.60
CA GLY A 391 -24.20 4.57 -4.73
C GLY A 391 -24.92 3.51 -5.55
N ASP A 392 -24.37 2.30 -5.61
CA ASP A 392 -24.88 1.19 -6.40
C ASP A 392 -25.23 1.60 -7.86
N GLY A 393 -24.33 2.38 -8.48
CA GLY A 393 -24.47 2.90 -9.84
C GLY A 393 -25.39 4.12 -10.00
N LYS A 394 -26.07 4.58 -8.94
CA LYS A 394 -26.93 5.78 -8.97
C LYS A 394 -26.17 7.02 -8.54
N LEU A 395 -26.25 8.10 -9.30
CA LEU A 395 -25.62 9.37 -8.94
C LEU A 395 -26.26 9.95 -7.68
N LEU A 396 -25.45 10.18 -6.64
CA LEU A 396 -25.88 10.77 -5.37
C LEU A 396 -25.47 12.24 -5.27
N LYS A 397 -24.26 12.58 -5.73
CA LYS A 397 -23.71 13.93 -5.62
C LYS A 397 -22.71 14.24 -6.73
N THR A 398 -22.65 15.52 -7.09
CA THR A 398 -21.67 16.06 -8.05
C THR A 398 -21.13 17.39 -7.51
N SER A 399 -19.84 17.64 -7.69
CA SER A 399 -19.24 18.96 -7.44
C SER A 399 -19.49 19.93 -8.60
N LYS A 400 -19.14 21.21 -8.42
CA LYS A 400 -18.88 22.09 -9.56
C LYS A 400 -17.60 21.64 -10.28
N PRO A 401 -17.36 22.02 -11.54
CA PRO A 401 -16.04 21.88 -12.15
C PRO A 401 -15.02 22.74 -11.36
N LEU A 402 -14.08 22.08 -10.70
CA LEU A 402 -13.06 22.71 -9.87
C LEU A 402 -11.79 22.97 -10.68
N ARG A 403 -11.09 24.05 -10.35
CA ARG A 403 -9.82 24.49 -10.96
C ARG A 403 -8.73 24.60 -9.89
N PHE A 404 -7.48 24.53 -10.33
CA PHE A 404 -6.32 24.70 -9.45
C PHE A 404 -6.39 26.04 -8.69
N GLY A 405 -5.98 26.01 -7.41
CA GLY A 405 -5.99 27.18 -6.52
C GLY A 405 -7.35 27.55 -5.93
N GLN A 406 -8.43 26.84 -6.28
CA GLN A 406 -9.72 27.03 -5.61
C GLN A 406 -9.76 26.33 -4.25
N ALA A 407 -10.54 26.88 -3.32
CA ALA A 407 -10.83 26.23 -2.06
C ALA A 407 -11.54 24.88 -2.29
N PRO A 408 -11.30 23.88 -1.43
CA PRO A 408 -11.92 22.57 -1.57
C PRO A 408 -13.44 22.64 -1.39
N GLU A 409 -14.18 21.87 -2.20
CA GLU A 409 -15.64 21.77 -2.11
C GLU A 409 -16.03 20.62 -1.18
N LEU A 410 -16.92 20.87 -0.22
CA LEU A 410 -17.49 19.82 0.62
C LEU A 410 -18.55 19.04 -0.16
N LEU A 411 -18.34 17.74 -0.34
CA LEU A 411 -19.33 16.80 -0.86
C LEU A 411 -19.84 15.89 0.26
N THR A 412 -21.15 15.79 0.36
CA THR A 412 -21.84 14.87 1.27
C THR A 412 -22.89 14.07 0.51
N ALA A 413 -23.06 12.81 0.90
CA ALA A 413 -24.06 11.91 0.33
C ALA A 413 -24.70 11.06 1.44
N ASP A 414 -26.03 10.88 1.36
CA ASP A 414 -26.73 9.82 2.10
C ASP A 414 -26.43 8.49 1.41
N VAL A 415 -25.90 7.55 2.18
CA VAL A 415 -25.49 6.23 1.70
C VAL A 415 -26.23 5.11 2.44
N MET A 416 -27.32 5.44 3.14
CA MET A 416 -28.14 4.44 3.82
C MET A 416 -28.62 3.38 2.83
N GLY A 417 -28.27 2.12 3.11
CA GLY A 417 -28.66 0.98 2.28
C GLY A 417 -27.84 0.79 1.00
N VAL A 418 -26.89 1.69 0.71
CA VAL A 418 -25.93 1.53 -0.39
C VAL A 418 -24.92 0.45 -0.04
N LYS A 419 -24.55 -0.42 -1.00
CA LYS A 419 -23.54 -1.47 -0.79
C LYS A 419 -22.17 -1.06 -1.30
N ILE A 420 -22.12 -0.44 -2.47
CA ILE A 420 -20.90 0.04 -3.11
C ILE A 420 -21.04 1.54 -3.40
N LEU A 421 -20.12 2.32 -2.86
CA LEU A 421 -19.96 3.74 -3.18
C LEU A 421 -18.87 3.88 -4.24
N GLU A 422 -19.10 4.60 -5.33
CA GLU A 422 -18.08 4.95 -6.31
C GLU A 422 -17.69 6.43 -6.17
N LEU A 423 -16.40 6.68 -5.96
CA LEU A 423 -15.79 8.01 -5.95
C LEU A 423 -15.09 8.23 -7.29
N VAL A 424 -15.59 9.17 -8.09
CA VAL A 424 -15.11 9.39 -9.46
C VAL A 424 -14.62 10.82 -9.63
N ALA A 425 -13.40 10.99 -10.13
CA ALA A 425 -12.85 12.29 -10.50
C ALA A 425 -12.71 12.36 -12.03
N ARG A 426 -13.56 13.13 -12.71
CA ARG A 426 -13.53 13.22 -14.18
C ARG A 426 -12.81 14.50 -14.64
N PRO A 427 -11.78 14.39 -15.48
CA PRO A 427 -11.12 15.55 -16.06
C PRO A 427 -12.03 16.21 -17.09
N GLY A 428 -12.01 17.53 -17.14
CA GLY A 428 -12.59 18.33 -18.21
C GLY A 428 -11.53 18.71 -19.25
N GLY A 429 -11.95 18.90 -20.50
CA GLY A 429 -11.06 19.28 -21.59
C GLY A 429 -10.25 18.11 -22.17
N VAL A 430 -9.16 18.42 -22.89
CA VAL A 430 -8.34 17.45 -23.61
C VAL A 430 -7.38 16.71 -22.66
N SER A 431 -7.15 15.43 -22.92
CA SER A 431 -6.19 14.60 -22.18
C SER A 431 -4.76 15.16 -22.27
N SER A 432 -4.10 15.30 -21.13
CA SER A 432 -2.69 15.67 -21.00
C SER A 432 -1.84 14.45 -20.68
N VAL A 433 -0.56 14.48 -21.07
CA VAL A 433 0.45 13.48 -20.67
C VAL A 433 0.72 13.55 -19.17
N GLN A 434 0.63 14.74 -18.57
CA GLN A 434 0.72 14.90 -17.12
C GLN A 434 -0.67 14.81 -16.51
N PRO A 435 -0.95 13.77 -15.70
CA PRO A 435 -2.26 13.62 -15.08
C PRO A 435 -2.46 14.72 -14.02
N THR A 436 -3.69 15.17 -13.87
CA THR A 436 -4.03 16.12 -12.79
C THR A 436 -4.16 15.37 -11.48
N THR A 437 -3.37 15.74 -10.48
CA THR A 437 -3.49 15.21 -9.11
C THR A 437 -4.70 15.82 -8.43
N VAL A 438 -5.51 14.99 -7.77
CA VAL A 438 -6.69 15.43 -7.03
C VAL A 438 -6.80 14.74 -5.67
N THR A 439 -7.51 15.40 -4.77
CA THR A 439 -7.61 14.99 -3.36
C THR A 439 -9.07 14.83 -2.96
N TRP A 440 -9.36 13.72 -2.29
CA TRP A 440 -10.55 13.49 -1.49
C TRP A 440 -10.15 13.64 -0.01
N GLY A 441 -10.04 14.90 0.45
CA GLY A 441 -9.60 15.26 1.80
C GLY A 441 -10.65 14.91 2.85
N ASP A 442 -10.19 14.41 4.00
CA ASP A 442 -11.00 13.92 5.12
C ASP A 442 -12.13 12.96 4.69
N ALA A 443 -11.91 12.20 3.62
CA ALA A 443 -12.90 11.26 3.09
C ALA A 443 -13.29 10.24 4.16
N ALA A 444 -14.56 10.27 4.60
CA ALA A 444 -15.01 9.55 5.78
C ALA A 444 -16.38 8.90 5.59
N LEU A 445 -16.57 7.76 6.27
CA LEU A 445 -17.83 7.07 6.43
C LEU A 445 -18.34 7.26 7.85
N LEU A 446 -19.62 7.63 7.99
CA LEU A 446 -20.23 8.02 9.26
C LEU A 446 -21.50 7.20 9.54
N LYS A 447 -21.72 6.86 10.81
CA LYS A 447 -22.84 6.04 11.29
C LYS A 447 -24.17 6.79 11.40
#